data_AF-A0A5A7ZTF7-F1
#
_entry.id   AF-A0A5A7ZTF7-F1
#
_cell.length_a   1.000
_cell.length_b   1.000
_cell.length_c   1.000
_cell.angle_alpha   90.00
_cell.angle_beta   90.00
_cell.angle_gamma   90.00
#
_symmetry.space_group_name_H-M   'P 1'
#
loop_
_entity.id
_entity.type
_entity.pdbx_description
1 polymer ?
#
loop_
_entity_poly.entity_id
_entity_poly.type
_entity_poly.pdbx_seq_one_letter_code
_entity_poly.pdbx_strand_id
1 'polypeptide(L)'
;MFRKKYILITIMAVGLALIGAFIYCYIAFNRKVPKVEYGEIKKPKIENIETFGDKNQFVLIQSSNKDIFPNGGLGQRYLVTDERRFDRASSSERPSEGWYWNIYIYDIEQKKPSAHKVDLYALVKKYDSSYYLGALGSVIYQDGQDYQILELRKWKGDSPTFVLLNLETYKIEDENPILHHLESRYQYRLGDLIYGTNFYDILKERGASLDRDRLTLNSGSKLSEEINLSREYPEIIQHMEDDSQISSIGFRQGLVTAEEEYQILRHWFTPVGEKTVDIVTSEDYNENKTLDTYKDYMEWQKEVSKIQEQRKKEMENKNEQKNN
;
A
#
# COMPACT_ATOMS: atom_id res chain seq x y z
N MET A 1 34.61 43.87 59.15
CA MET A 1 33.48 42.92 59.24
C MET A 1 32.83 42.60 57.88
N PHE A 2 32.86 43.50 56.87
CA PHE A 2 32.18 43.31 55.58
C PHE A 2 32.80 42.26 54.63
N ARG A 3 34.14 42.11 54.58
CA ARG A 3 34.84 41.25 53.61
C ARG A 3 34.54 39.74 53.76
N LYS A 4 34.33 39.25 54.99
CA LYS A 4 34.00 37.83 55.26
C LYS A 4 32.57 37.47 54.85
N LYS A 5 31.61 38.41 54.92
CA LYS A 5 30.22 38.19 54.47
C LYS A 5 30.12 38.00 52.96
N TYR A 6 30.83 38.83 52.17
CA TYR A 6 30.83 38.68 50.72
C TYR A 6 31.50 37.39 50.25
N ILE A 7 32.61 36.98 50.89
CA ILE A 7 33.25 35.67 50.60
C ILE A 7 32.28 34.51 50.87
N LEU A 8 31.54 34.55 51.97
CA LEU A 8 30.54 33.51 52.29
C LEU A 8 29.40 33.50 51.27
N ILE A 9 28.90 34.66 50.85
CA ILE A 9 27.86 34.78 49.82
C ILE A 9 28.36 34.25 48.46
N THR A 10 29.61 34.55 48.08
CA THR A 10 30.21 34.05 46.84
C THR A 10 30.39 32.53 46.88
N ILE A 11 30.85 31.96 47.99
CA ILE A 11 30.97 30.51 48.16
C ILE A 11 29.59 29.83 48.06
N MET A 12 28.56 30.42 48.68
CA MET A 12 27.19 29.90 48.58
C MET A 12 26.64 29.98 47.15
N ALA A 13 26.88 31.09 46.44
CA ALA A 13 26.45 31.26 45.05
C ALA A 13 27.13 30.27 44.10
N VAL A 14 28.45 30.06 44.25
CA VAL A 14 29.20 29.07 43.47
C VAL A 14 28.75 27.65 43.81
N GLY A 15 28.50 27.36 45.10
CA GLY A 15 27.96 26.07 45.52
C GLY A 15 26.60 25.77 44.89
N LEU A 16 25.68 26.75 44.86
CA LEU A 16 24.38 26.63 44.21
C LEU A 16 24.50 26.44 42.69
N ALA A 17 25.43 27.15 42.03
CA ALA A 17 25.67 26.99 40.60
C ALA A 17 26.20 25.59 40.26
N LEU A 18 27.11 25.05 41.08
CA LEU A 18 27.64 23.70 40.90
C LEU A 18 26.58 22.62 41.16
N ILE A 19 25.71 22.81 42.16
CA ILE A 19 24.56 21.92 42.40
C ILE A 19 23.59 21.98 41.22
N GLY A 20 23.30 23.17 40.70
CA GLY A 20 22.45 23.36 39.52
C GLY A 20 23.02 22.66 38.28
N ALA A 21 24.33 22.81 38.03
CA ALA A 21 25.02 22.12 36.94
C ALA A 21 25.01 20.60 37.13
N PHE A 22 25.21 20.11 38.36
CA PHE A 22 25.14 18.68 38.67
C PHE A 22 23.74 18.12 38.46
N ILE A 23 22.69 18.82 38.90
CA ILE A 23 21.29 18.43 38.66
C ILE A 23 20.98 18.42 37.16
N TYR A 24 21.42 19.45 36.42
CA TYR A 24 21.25 19.51 34.97
C TYR A 24 21.95 18.35 34.27
N CYS A 25 23.21 18.07 34.60
CA CYS A 25 23.95 16.93 34.07
C CYS A 25 23.27 15.61 34.45
N TYR A 26 22.86 15.43 35.71
CA TYR A 26 22.15 14.23 36.14
C TYR A 26 20.86 14.04 35.35
N ILE A 27 20.07 15.09 35.11
CA ILE A 27 18.86 15.02 34.28
C ILE A 27 19.20 14.76 32.82
N ALA A 28 20.21 15.42 32.26
CA ALA A 28 20.60 15.28 30.85
C ALA A 28 21.17 13.88 30.54
N PHE A 29 21.99 13.33 31.45
CA PHE A 29 22.62 12.01 31.30
C PHE A 29 21.73 10.86 31.78
N ASN A 30 20.82 11.07 32.73
CA ASN A 30 19.81 10.07 33.14
C ASN A 30 18.43 10.29 32.52
N ARG A 31 18.31 11.17 31.51
CA ARG A 31 17.18 11.14 30.60
C ARG A 31 17.18 9.76 29.98
N LYS A 32 16.26 8.91 30.44
CA LYS A 32 16.04 7.59 29.86
C LYS A 32 15.83 7.83 28.37
N VAL A 33 16.75 7.34 27.55
CA VAL A 33 16.52 7.24 26.10
C VAL A 33 15.18 6.52 25.99
N PRO A 34 14.18 7.11 25.31
CA PRO A 34 12.91 6.44 25.11
C PRO A 34 13.21 5.02 24.64
N LYS A 35 12.68 4.00 25.30
CA LYS A 35 12.79 2.64 24.77
C LYS A 35 12.15 2.69 23.39
N VAL A 36 12.92 2.39 22.35
CA VAL A 36 12.39 2.32 20.99
C VAL A 36 11.29 1.27 20.99
N GLU A 37 10.04 1.70 20.82
CA GLU A 37 8.91 0.80 20.67
C GLU A 37 8.78 0.43 19.21
N TYR A 38 9.19 -0.80 18.88
CA TYR A 38 9.12 -1.28 17.51
C TYR A 38 7.68 -1.67 17.13
N GLY A 39 7.30 -1.29 15.91
CA GLY A 39 6.19 -1.85 15.18
C GLY A 39 6.70 -3.01 14.33
N GLU A 40 5.89 -4.05 14.21
CA GLU A 40 6.23 -5.22 13.42
C GLU A 40 5.02 -5.61 12.56
N ILE A 41 5.23 -5.66 11.24
CA ILE A 41 4.35 -6.33 10.30
C ILE A 41 4.91 -7.72 10.10
N LYS A 42 4.14 -8.72 10.51
CA LYS A 42 4.51 -10.13 10.37
C LYS A 42 4.19 -10.61 8.96
N LYS A 43 5.04 -11.50 8.45
CA LYS A 43 4.82 -12.20 7.19
C LYS A 43 3.45 -12.90 7.23
N PRO A 44 2.54 -12.65 6.28
CA PRO A 44 1.33 -13.45 6.16
C PRO A 44 1.67 -14.89 5.74
N LYS A 45 0.97 -15.87 6.30
CA LYS A 45 1.04 -17.26 5.82
C LYS A 45 0.06 -17.40 4.66
N ILE A 46 0.58 -17.66 3.46
CA ILE A 46 -0.24 -17.99 2.30
C ILE A 46 -0.62 -19.47 2.39
N GLU A 47 -1.91 -19.74 2.51
CA GLU A 47 -2.47 -21.08 2.69
C GLU A 47 -2.81 -21.73 1.35
N ASN A 48 -3.35 -20.93 0.43
CA ASN A 48 -3.71 -21.38 -0.91
C ASN A 48 -3.42 -20.28 -1.95
N ILE A 49 -3.02 -20.73 -3.14
CA ILE A 49 -2.97 -19.95 -4.37
C ILE A 49 -3.55 -20.84 -5.45
N GLU A 50 -4.64 -20.41 -6.06
CA GLU A 50 -5.35 -21.18 -7.08
C GLU A 50 -5.68 -20.26 -8.26
N THR A 51 -5.23 -20.64 -9.45
CA THR A 51 -5.56 -19.90 -10.68
C THR A 51 -6.85 -20.42 -11.30
N PHE A 52 -7.68 -19.53 -11.84
CA PHE A 52 -8.93 -19.91 -12.50
C PHE A 52 -9.26 -18.99 -13.70
N GLY A 53 -10.32 -19.37 -14.43
CA GLY A 53 -10.69 -18.78 -15.72
C GLY A 53 -10.02 -19.47 -16.91
N ASP A 54 -10.56 -19.29 -18.11
CA ASP A 54 -10.13 -20.03 -19.31
C ASP A 54 -8.64 -19.89 -19.67
N LYS A 55 -8.01 -18.80 -19.27
CA LYS A 55 -6.58 -18.50 -19.48
C LYS A 55 -5.80 -18.47 -18.16
N ASN A 56 -6.36 -19.01 -17.07
CA ASN A 56 -5.83 -18.89 -15.72
C ASN A 56 -5.57 -17.44 -15.30
N GLN A 57 -6.38 -16.50 -15.81
CA GLN A 57 -6.16 -15.06 -15.72
C GLN A 57 -6.55 -14.46 -14.36
N PHE A 58 -7.22 -15.23 -13.51
CA PHE A 58 -7.61 -14.85 -12.15
C PHE A 58 -6.91 -15.74 -11.12
N VAL A 59 -6.74 -15.22 -9.91
CA VAL A 59 -6.09 -15.95 -8.81
C VAL A 59 -6.90 -15.80 -7.54
N LEU A 60 -7.33 -16.91 -6.96
CA LEU A 60 -7.79 -16.98 -5.58
C LEU A 60 -6.57 -17.06 -4.66
N ILE A 61 -6.48 -16.15 -3.70
CA ILE A 61 -5.41 -16.08 -2.70
C ILE A 61 -6.05 -16.18 -1.31
N GLN A 62 -5.62 -17.16 -0.52
CA GLN A 62 -6.03 -17.33 0.87
C GLN A 62 -4.84 -17.12 1.81
N SER A 63 -4.93 -16.16 2.73
CA SER A 63 -3.79 -15.71 3.55
C SER A 63 -4.17 -15.44 5.00
N SER A 64 -3.47 -16.09 5.94
CA SER A 64 -3.79 -16.14 7.38
C SER A 64 -3.95 -14.80 8.12
N ASN A 65 -3.58 -13.68 7.50
CA ASN A 65 -3.68 -12.36 8.10
C ASN A 65 -4.74 -11.57 7.36
N LYS A 66 -5.75 -11.03 8.07
CA LYS A 66 -6.85 -10.26 7.48
C LYS A 66 -6.37 -8.99 6.78
N ASP A 67 -5.30 -8.41 7.31
CA ASP A 67 -4.58 -7.30 6.70
C ASP A 67 -3.63 -7.85 5.63
N ILE A 68 -4.20 -8.39 4.56
CA ILE A 68 -3.46 -8.75 3.36
C ILE A 68 -3.19 -7.42 2.63
N PHE A 69 -2.32 -6.59 3.22
CA PHE A 69 -1.60 -5.43 2.68
C PHE A 69 -2.12 -4.01 2.83
N PRO A 70 -1.20 -3.14 3.29
CA PRO A 70 -0.85 -1.92 2.57
C PRO A 70 0.17 -2.10 1.39
N ASN A 71 0.90 -3.22 1.24
CA ASN A 71 2.05 -3.36 0.31
C ASN A 71 2.28 -4.67 -0.51
N GLY A 72 1.28 -5.46 -0.90
CA GLY A 72 1.51 -6.76 -1.56
C GLY A 72 0.74 -6.82 -2.84
N GLY A 73 1.47 -7.07 -3.90
CA GLY A 73 1.00 -6.92 -5.27
C GLY A 73 1.05 -8.24 -6.01
N LEU A 74 0.13 -8.36 -6.96
CA LEU A 74 0.05 -9.46 -7.89
C LEU A 74 0.48 -8.95 -9.26
N GLY A 75 1.51 -9.57 -9.84
CA GLY A 75 1.91 -9.37 -11.23
C GLY A 75 1.18 -10.34 -12.16
N GLN A 76 1.81 -10.72 -13.26
CA GLN A 76 1.36 -11.83 -14.09
C GLN A 76 1.64 -13.19 -13.44
N ARG A 77 2.79 -13.37 -12.80
CA ARG A 77 3.27 -14.66 -12.29
C ARG A 77 3.60 -14.63 -10.79
N TYR A 78 4.02 -13.48 -10.27
CA TYR A 78 4.47 -13.40 -8.90
C TYR A 78 3.47 -12.65 -8.00
N LEU A 79 3.21 -13.24 -6.83
CA LEU A 79 2.57 -12.58 -5.71
C LEU A 79 3.66 -12.16 -4.71
N VAL A 80 3.67 -10.88 -4.33
CA VAL A 80 4.64 -10.35 -3.37
C VAL A 80 3.96 -10.07 -2.04
N THR A 81 4.61 -10.51 -0.96
CA THR A 81 4.24 -10.16 0.41
C THR A 81 5.41 -9.54 1.16
N ASP A 82 5.17 -8.81 2.26
CA ASP A 82 6.23 -8.18 3.05
C ASP A 82 6.18 -8.53 4.54
N GLU A 83 7.31 -8.31 5.20
CA GLU A 83 7.50 -8.41 6.63
C GLU A 83 8.48 -7.32 7.02
N ARG A 84 8.12 -6.47 7.98
CA ARG A 84 8.98 -5.35 8.37
C ARG A 84 8.91 -5.03 9.84
N ARG A 85 10.04 -4.58 10.37
CA ARG A 85 10.15 -3.96 11.69
C ARG A 85 10.63 -2.53 11.54
N PHE A 86 9.92 -1.61 12.19
CA PHE A 86 10.17 -0.17 12.15
C PHE A 86 9.91 0.46 13.52
N ASP A 87 10.39 1.68 13.73
CA ASP A 87 10.11 2.44 14.96
C ASP A 87 8.72 3.08 14.86
N ARG A 88 7.83 2.81 15.82
CA ARG A 88 6.46 3.40 15.83
C ARG A 88 6.47 4.91 16.03
N ALA A 89 7.47 5.45 16.73
CA ALA A 89 7.57 6.87 17.03
C ALA A 89 8.27 7.66 15.92
N SER A 90 8.89 6.97 14.97
CA SER A 90 9.57 7.59 13.84
C SER A 90 8.60 7.84 12.70
N SER A 91 8.43 9.11 12.32
CA SER A 91 7.88 9.48 11.01
C SER A 91 8.91 9.31 9.87
N SER A 92 10.16 8.99 10.20
CA SER A 92 11.23 8.79 9.23
C SER A 92 11.21 7.37 8.68
N GLU A 93 11.26 7.24 7.36
CA GLU A 93 11.48 5.97 6.65
C GLU A 93 12.96 5.53 6.69
N ARG A 94 13.83 6.28 7.38
CA ARG A 94 15.27 6.04 7.44
C ARG A 94 15.56 4.82 8.33
N PRO A 95 16.17 3.74 7.79
CA PRO A 95 16.43 2.53 8.55
C PRO A 95 17.33 2.80 9.76
N SER A 96 16.93 2.27 10.92
CA SER A 96 17.68 2.36 12.18
C SER A 96 18.09 0.96 12.65
N GLU A 97 18.90 0.90 13.71
CA GLU A 97 19.36 -0.37 14.27
C GLU A 97 18.16 -1.28 14.65
N GLY A 98 18.24 -2.55 14.25
CA GLY A 98 17.20 -3.55 14.45
C GLY A 98 16.04 -3.51 13.45
N TRP A 99 16.01 -2.56 12.51
CA TRP A 99 15.02 -2.54 11.44
C TRP A 99 15.33 -3.62 10.41
N TYR A 100 14.27 -4.17 9.82
CA TYR A 100 14.37 -5.02 8.65
C TYR A 100 13.14 -4.80 7.77
N TRP A 101 13.31 -5.02 6.47
CA TRP A 101 12.21 -5.08 5.52
C TRP A 101 12.50 -6.18 4.51
N ASN A 102 11.75 -7.27 4.63
CA ASN A 102 11.84 -8.41 3.75
C ASN A 102 10.62 -8.46 2.85
N ILE A 103 10.80 -8.90 1.62
CA ILE A 103 9.69 -9.38 0.80
C ILE A 103 9.79 -10.89 0.57
N TYR A 104 8.65 -11.49 0.31
CA TYR A 104 8.49 -12.90 0.00
C TYR A 104 7.73 -13.01 -1.32
N ILE A 105 8.40 -13.56 -2.32
CA ILE A 105 7.94 -13.64 -3.70
C ILE A 105 7.45 -15.07 -3.96
N TYR A 106 6.16 -15.25 -4.16
CA TYR A 106 5.53 -16.52 -4.49
C TYR A 106 5.33 -16.62 -5.99
N ASP A 107 5.76 -17.73 -6.59
CA ASP A 107 5.40 -18.09 -7.96
C ASP A 107 4.02 -18.76 -7.94
N ILE A 108 3.01 -18.09 -8.50
CA ILE A 108 1.61 -18.56 -8.43
C ILE A 108 1.36 -19.82 -9.24
N GLU A 109 2.28 -20.19 -10.13
CA GLU A 109 2.21 -21.43 -10.92
C GLU A 109 2.67 -22.66 -10.11
N GLN A 110 3.22 -22.46 -8.89
CA GLN A 110 3.62 -23.57 -8.04
C GLN A 110 2.41 -24.16 -7.30
N LYS A 111 2.26 -25.49 -7.38
CA LYS A 111 1.18 -26.25 -6.71
C LYS A 111 1.10 -26.07 -5.18
N LYS A 112 2.19 -25.64 -4.55
CA LYS A 112 2.25 -25.37 -3.11
C LYS A 112 2.89 -24.01 -2.90
N PRO A 113 2.26 -23.10 -2.15
CA PRO A 113 2.83 -21.78 -1.89
C PRO A 113 4.21 -21.89 -1.23
N SER A 114 5.23 -21.45 -1.96
CA SER A 114 6.61 -21.31 -1.49
C SER A 114 7.13 -19.98 -1.96
N ALA A 115 7.88 -19.29 -1.11
CA ALA A 115 8.37 -17.95 -1.41
C ALA A 115 9.88 -17.84 -1.37
N HIS A 116 10.43 -17.10 -2.32
CA HIS A 116 11.79 -16.59 -2.22
C HIS A 116 11.82 -15.35 -1.33
N LYS A 117 12.71 -15.33 -0.33
CA LYS A 117 12.87 -14.20 0.59
C LYS A 117 13.95 -13.25 0.09
N VAL A 118 13.65 -11.97 -0.02
CA VAL A 118 14.61 -10.90 -0.34
C VAL A 118 14.66 -9.91 0.81
N ASP A 119 15.88 -9.65 1.31
CA ASP A 119 16.14 -8.55 2.26
C ASP A 119 16.33 -7.26 1.45
N LEU A 120 15.36 -6.35 1.52
CA LEU A 120 15.37 -5.14 0.70
C LEU A 120 16.45 -4.15 1.14
N TYR A 121 16.77 -4.06 2.43
CA TYR A 121 17.82 -3.15 2.89
C TYR A 121 19.20 -3.64 2.46
N ALA A 122 19.46 -4.94 2.55
CA ALA A 122 20.69 -5.52 2.04
C ALA A 122 20.80 -5.35 0.52
N LEU A 123 19.69 -5.55 -0.21
CA LEU A 123 19.63 -5.39 -1.66
C LEU A 123 19.92 -3.95 -2.08
N VAL A 124 19.24 -2.96 -1.50
CA VAL A 124 19.45 -1.54 -1.82
C VAL A 124 20.87 -1.11 -1.49
N LYS A 125 21.41 -1.53 -0.33
CA LYS A 125 22.80 -1.22 0.04
C LYS A 125 23.83 -1.78 -0.94
N LYS A 126 23.56 -2.97 -1.51
CA LYS A 126 24.41 -3.60 -2.53
C LYS A 126 24.29 -2.89 -3.88
N TYR A 127 23.09 -2.44 -4.23
CA TYR A 127 22.82 -1.69 -5.46
C TYR A 127 23.52 -0.33 -5.43
N ASP A 128 23.24 0.50 -4.42
CA ASP A 128 23.95 1.75 -4.18
C ASP A 128 23.81 2.15 -2.70
N SER A 129 24.94 2.09 -1.98
CA SER A 129 25.01 2.42 -0.55
C SER A 129 24.71 3.89 -0.21
N SER A 130 24.65 4.78 -1.20
CA SER A 130 24.22 6.17 -1.02
C SER A 130 22.71 6.34 -0.83
N TYR A 131 21.94 5.27 -1.07
CA TYR A 131 20.50 5.21 -0.89
C TYR A 131 20.08 4.35 0.32
N TYR A 132 18.84 4.58 0.76
CA TYR A 132 18.05 3.68 1.60
C TYR A 132 16.67 3.48 0.98
N LEU A 133 16.00 2.39 1.33
CA LEU A 133 14.62 2.14 0.93
C LEU A 133 13.68 3.04 1.74
N GLY A 134 12.98 3.96 1.06
CA GLY A 134 11.93 4.78 1.67
C GLY A 134 10.60 4.03 1.75
N ALA A 135 10.13 3.53 0.61
CA ALA A 135 8.83 2.86 0.52
C ALA A 135 8.79 1.72 -0.50
N LEU A 136 7.82 0.83 -0.30
CA LEU A 136 7.46 -0.25 -1.22
C LEU A 136 6.26 0.21 -2.07
N GLY A 137 6.34 0.05 -3.39
CA GLY A 137 5.28 0.42 -4.33
C GLY A 137 4.39 -0.75 -4.75
N SER A 138 3.68 -0.59 -5.86
CA SER A 138 2.91 -1.66 -6.51
C SER A 138 3.82 -2.68 -7.20
N VAL A 139 3.30 -3.89 -7.38
CA VAL A 139 3.82 -4.84 -8.37
C VAL A 139 3.22 -4.48 -9.72
N ILE A 140 4.04 -4.51 -10.77
CA ILE A 140 3.65 -4.21 -12.14
C ILE A 140 4.15 -5.31 -13.07
N TYR A 141 3.44 -5.53 -14.18
CA TYR A 141 3.91 -6.35 -15.29
C TYR A 141 4.23 -5.48 -16.49
N GLN A 142 5.45 -5.61 -17.02
CA GLN A 142 5.92 -4.85 -18.16
C GLN A 142 6.86 -5.73 -19.00
N ASP A 143 6.66 -5.74 -20.32
CA ASP A 143 7.54 -6.41 -21.30
C ASP A 143 7.86 -7.89 -20.99
N GLY A 144 6.88 -8.64 -20.48
CA GLY A 144 7.05 -10.06 -20.17
C GLY A 144 7.54 -10.35 -18.75
N GLN A 145 7.77 -9.33 -17.94
CA GLN A 145 8.38 -9.46 -16.62
C GLN A 145 7.55 -8.79 -15.53
N ASP A 146 7.50 -9.41 -14.34
CA ASP A 146 6.98 -8.76 -13.15
C ASP A 146 8.07 -8.00 -12.39
N TYR A 147 7.72 -6.81 -11.95
CA TYR A 147 8.56 -5.93 -11.15
C TYR A 147 7.85 -5.46 -9.90
N GLN A 148 8.60 -5.31 -8.82
CA GLN A 148 8.19 -4.58 -7.63
C GLN A 148 8.79 -3.18 -7.67
N ILE A 149 7.96 -2.14 -7.62
CA ILE A 149 8.46 -0.76 -7.54
C ILE A 149 9.06 -0.53 -6.15
N LEU A 150 10.26 0.07 -6.10
CA LEU A 150 10.92 0.54 -4.89
C LEU A 150 11.11 2.05 -4.96
N GLU A 151 10.73 2.77 -3.90
CA GLU A 151 11.07 4.18 -3.71
C GLU A 151 12.35 4.27 -2.88
N LEU A 152 13.43 4.74 -3.50
CA LEU A 152 14.71 4.97 -2.84
C LEU A 152 14.89 6.43 -2.49
N ARG A 153 15.58 6.69 -1.38
CA ARG A 153 15.94 8.04 -0.93
C ARG A 153 17.43 8.11 -0.63
N LYS A 154 18.06 9.25 -0.94
CA LYS A 154 19.46 9.46 -0.61
C LYS A 154 19.60 9.72 0.88
N TRP A 155 20.72 9.30 1.47
CA TRP A 155 21.04 9.66 2.85
C TRP A 155 21.26 11.18 3.04
N LYS A 156 21.57 11.89 1.95
CA LYS A 156 21.74 13.34 1.85
C LYS A 156 20.87 13.86 0.68
N GLY A 157 19.89 14.72 0.99
CA GLY A 157 18.86 15.14 0.04
C GLY A 157 17.67 14.18 0.06
N ASP A 158 16.45 14.72 0.02
CA ASP A 158 15.21 13.95 0.26
C ASP A 158 14.38 13.73 -1.01
N SER A 159 15.01 13.81 -2.18
CA SER A 159 14.30 13.55 -3.43
C SER A 159 14.13 12.03 -3.62
N PRO A 160 12.89 11.53 -3.73
CA PRO A 160 12.65 10.13 -4.04
C PRO A 160 13.13 9.81 -5.46
N THR A 161 13.59 8.58 -5.65
CA THR A 161 13.89 8.00 -6.96
C THR A 161 13.27 6.61 -7.01
N PHE A 162 12.58 6.31 -8.09
CA PHE A 162 12.00 4.98 -8.29
C PHE A 162 12.98 4.08 -9.02
N VAL A 163 13.04 2.82 -8.58
CA VAL A 163 13.73 1.73 -9.27
C VAL A 163 12.82 0.51 -9.27
N LEU A 164 13.12 -0.48 -10.11
CA LEU A 164 12.36 -1.71 -10.21
C LEU A 164 13.16 -2.88 -9.64
N LEU A 165 12.53 -3.68 -8.79
CA LEU A 165 13.04 -5.00 -8.42
C LEU A 165 12.45 -6.05 -9.36
N ASN A 166 13.27 -6.64 -10.22
CA ASN A 166 12.88 -7.77 -11.06
C ASN A 166 12.58 -8.98 -10.17
N LEU A 167 11.33 -9.47 -10.23
CA LEU A 167 10.85 -10.53 -9.33
C LEU A 167 11.35 -11.93 -9.69
N GLU A 168 11.94 -12.10 -10.87
CA GLU A 168 12.56 -13.37 -11.28
C GLU A 168 14.06 -13.39 -10.99
N THR A 169 14.76 -12.29 -11.26
CA THR A 169 16.23 -12.23 -11.08
C THR A 169 16.67 -11.70 -9.72
N TYR A 170 15.74 -11.11 -8.96
CA TYR A 170 15.96 -10.47 -7.66
C TYR A 170 16.99 -9.32 -7.70
N LYS A 171 17.09 -8.65 -8.84
CA LYS A 171 18.00 -7.51 -9.05
C LYS A 171 17.22 -6.20 -9.20
N ILE A 172 17.85 -5.12 -8.79
CA ILE A 172 17.35 -3.76 -9.03
C ILE A 172 17.74 -3.34 -10.45
N GLU A 173 16.78 -2.76 -11.16
CA GLU A 173 16.88 -2.21 -12.51
C GLU A 173 16.39 -0.74 -12.48
N ASP A 174 17.20 0.17 -13.02
CA ASP A 174 16.97 1.62 -13.02
C ASP A 174 16.93 2.23 -14.44
N GLU A 175 17.11 1.41 -15.47
CA GLU A 175 17.08 1.83 -16.89
C GLU A 175 15.75 1.46 -17.59
N ASN A 176 14.78 0.88 -16.88
CA ASN A 176 13.51 0.48 -17.49
C ASN A 176 12.70 1.72 -17.93
N PRO A 177 12.24 1.80 -19.20
CA PRO A 177 11.53 2.97 -19.72
C PRO A 177 10.30 3.40 -18.93
N ILE A 178 9.62 2.47 -18.23
CA ILE A 178 8.44 2.80 -17.42
C ILE A 178 8.78 3.79 -16.30
N LEU A 179 10.01 3.78 -15.79
CA LEU A 179 10.46 4.69 -14.74
C LEU A 179 10.40 6.17 -15.16
N HIS A 180 10.52 6.47 -16.46
CA HIS A 180 10.39 7.84 -16.98
C HIS A 180 8.96 8.38 -16.93
N HIS A 181 7.98 7.49 -16.84
CA HIS A 181 6.55 7.82 -16.81
C HIS A 181 5.92 7.54 -15.45
N LEU A 182 6.71 7.10 -14.47
CA LEU A 182 6.23 6.72 -13.15
C LEU A 182 6.11 7.95 -12.24
N GLU A 183 4.89 8.44 -12.06
CA GLU A 183 4.61 9.60 -11.20
C GLU A 183 4.42 9.23 -9.72
N SER A 184 4.10 7.96 -9.45
CA SER A 184 3.77 7.45 -8.11
C SER A 184 4.22 6.01 -7.96
N ARG A 185 4.62 5.62 -6.75
CA ARG A 185 4.89 4.22 -6.42
C ARG A 185 3.63 3.35 -6.46
N TYR A 186 2.45 3.94 -6.34
CA TYR A 186 1.17 3.26 -6.42
C TYR A 186 0.68 3.27 -7.87
N GLN A 187 0.49 2.07 -8.43
CA GLN A 187 0.03 1.83 -9.79
C GLN A 187 -1.23 0.96 -9.74
N TYR A 188 -2.29 1.49 -9.12
CA TYR A 188 -3.59 0.80 -9.11
C TYR A 188 -4.26 0.96 -10.47
N ARG A 189 -4.91 -0.09 -10.96
CA ARG A 189 -5.60 -0.06 -12.25
C ARG A 189 -7.03 0.45 -12.10
N LEU A 190 -7.75 -0.08 -11.12
CA LEU A 190 -9.15 0.24 -10.85
C LEU A 190 -9.42 0.59 -9.39
N GLY A 191 -8.43 0.60 -8.51
CA GLY A 191 -8.61 0.86 -7.07
C GLY A 191 -9.39 2.12 -6.70
N ASP A 192 -9.41 3.12 -7.58
CA ASP A 192 -10.18 4.36 -7.41
C ASP A 192 -11.61 4.31 -7.98
N LEU A 193 -11.95 3.26 -8.75
CA LEU A 193 -13.27 3.09 -9.38
C LEU A 193 -14.42 3.15 -8.37
N ILE A 194 -14.16 2.63 -7.17
CA ILE A 194 -15.11 2.58 -6.07
C ILE A 194 -15.41 4.00 -5.53
N TYR A 195 -14.42 4.88 -5.54
CA TYR A 195 -14.52 6.18 -4.89
C TYR A 195 -15.21 7.18 -5.81
N GLY A 196 -16.48 7.47 -5.53
CA GLY A 196 -17.25 8.45 -6.29
C GLY A 196 -18.09 7.85 -7.41
N THR A 197 -18.32 6.53 -7.39
CA THR A 197 -19.31 5.87 -8.25
C THR A 197 -20.26 5.01 -7.40
N ASN A 198 -21.40 4.63 -7.97
CA ASN A 198 -22.33 3.66 -7.39
C ASN A 198 -21.73 2.24 -7.27
N PHE A 199 -20.54 1.98 -7.83
CA PHE A 199 -19.96 0.64 -7.81
C PHE A 199 -19.61 0.17 -6.40
N TYR A 200 -19.25 1.10 -5.49
CA TYR A 200 -19.07 0.78 -4.08
C TYR A 200 -20.32 0.15 -3.47
N ASP A 201 -21.47 0.78 -3.69
CA ASP A 201 -22.75 0.32 -3.14
C ASP A 201 -23.16 -1.01 -3.78
N ILE A 202 -22.99 -1.14 -5.10
CA ILE A 202 -23.21 -2.39 -5.84
C ILE A 202 -22.39 -3.55 -5.25
N LEU A 203 -21.09 -3.36 -5.02
CA LEU A 203 -20.23 -4.39 -4.42
C LEU A 203 -20.72 -4.73 -3.00
N LYS A 204 -20.95 -3.68 -2.19
CA LYS A 204 -21.34 -3.81 -0.78
C LYS A 204 -22.65 -4.56 -0.60
N GLU A 205 -23.68 -4.18 -1.35
CA GLU A 205 -25.01 -4.81 -1.33
C GLU A 205 -24.93 -6.29 -1.71
N ARG A 206 -23.93 -6.66 -2.51
CA ARG A 206 -23.74 -8.03 -2.97
C ARG A 206 -22.70 -8.81 -2.20
N GLY A 207 -22.24 -8.26 -1.06
CA GLY A 207 -21.37 -8.96 -0.12
C GLY A 207 -19.88 -8.90 -0.45
N ALA A 208 -19.46 -8.00 -1.35
CA ALA A 208 -18.07 -7.84 -1.75
C ALA A 208 -17.53 -6.43 -1.46
N SER A 209 -16.21 -6.31 -1.54
CA SER A 209 -15.49 -5.06 -1.64
C SER A 209 -14.38 -5.22 -2.67
N LEU A 210 -14.00 -4.13 -3.32
CA LEU A 210 -12.77 -4.06 -4.08
C LEU A 210 -11.79 -3.25 -3.23
N ASP A 211 -10.61 -3.81 -2.96
CA ASP A 211 -9.54 -3.11 -2.24
C ASP A 211 -8.35 -3.03 -3.18
N ARG A 212 -8.15 -1.82 -3.71
CA ARG A 212 -7.22 -1.56 -4.82
C ARG A 212 -7.60 -2.43 -6.01
N ASP A 213 -6.75 -3.35 -6.45
CA ASP A 213 -7.01 -4.22 -7.60
C ASP A 213 -7.35 -5.68 -7.17
N ARG A 214 -7.99 -5.85 -6.01
CA ARG A 214 -8.37 -7.17 -5.48
C ARG A 214 -9.80 -7.17 -4.98
N LEU A 215 -10.54 -8.20 -5.36
CA LEU A 215 -11.90 -8.43 -4.90
C LEU A 215 -11.88 -9.25 -3.61
N THR A 216 -12.54 -8.78 -2.57
CA THR A 216 -12.66 -9.42 -1.26
C THR A 216 -14.12 -9.59 -0.87
N LEU A 217 -14.39 -10.47 0.09
CA LEU A 217 -15.72 -10.58 0.69
C LEU A 217 -15.84 -9.64 1.90
N ASN A 218 -17.02 -9.08 2.07
CA ASN A 218 -17.33 -8.31 3.27
C ASN A 218 -17.36 -9.24 4.48
N SER A 219 -16.83 -8.75 5.60
CA SER A 219 -16.68 -9.56 6.80
C SER A 219 -18.03 -10.09 7.30
N GLY A 220 -18.20 -11.42 7.29
CA GLY A 220 -19.44 -12.08 7.72
C GLY A 220 -20.58 -11.98 6.71
N SER A 221 -20.30 -11.52 5.50
CA SER A 221 -21.23 -11.53 4.37
C SER A 221 -21.02 -12.75 3.49
N LYS A 222 -22.09 -13.18 2.82
CA LYS A 222 -22.04 -14.11 1.69
C LYS A 222 -22.12 -13.32 0.40
N LEU A 223 -21.51 -13.83 -0.66
CA LEU A 223 -21.66 -13.22 -1.98
C LEU A 223 -23.08 -13.52 -2.48
N SER A 224 -23.71 -12.56 -3.18
CA SER A 224 -25.04 -12.80 -3.75
C SER A 224 -25.03 -13.99 -4.73
N GLU A 225 -25.96 -14.94 -4.58
CA GLU A 225 -26.09 -16.08 -5.51
C GLU A 225 -26.74 -15.69 -6.86
N GLU A 226 -27.22 -14.45 -6.97
CA GLU A 226 -27.96 -13.94 -8.12
C GLU A 226 -27.06 -13.24 -9.15
N ILE A 227 -25.75 -13.08 -8.88
CA ILE A 227 -24.82 -12.45 -9.82
C ILE A 227 -24.04 -13.45 -10.68
N ASN A 228 -23.56 -12.97 -11.83
CA ASN A 228 -22.80 -13.78 -12.77
C ASN A 228 -21.56 -14.44 -12.13
N LEU A 229 -20.79 -13.72 -11.29
CA LEU A 229 -19.61 -14.29 -10.63
C LEU A 229 -19.92 -15.58 -9.85
N SER A 230 -20.99 -15.59 -9.07
CA SER A 230 -21.42 -16.74 -8.28
C SER A 230 -21.92 -17.91 -9.14
N ARG A 231 -22.40 -17.64 -10.35
CA ARG A 231 -22.86 -18.68 -11.29
C ARG A 231 -21.74 -19.24 -12.15
N GLU A 232 -20.81 -18.41 -12.56
CA GLU A 232 -19.68 -18.79 -13.42
C GLU A 232 -18.62 -19.54 -12.65
N TYR A 233 -18.36 -19.14 -11.39
CA TYR A 233 -17.29 -19.69 -10.57
C TYR A 233 -17.79 -20.15 -9.18
N PRO A 234 -18.81 -21.03 -9.10
CA PRO A 234 -19.41 -21.44 -7.83
C PRO A 234 -18.41 -22.09 -6.87
N GLU A 235 -17.46 -22.87 -7.38
CA GLU A 235 -16.42 -23.53 -6.57
C GLU A 235 -15.47 -22.50 -5.94
N ILE A 236 -15.06 -21.48 -6.70
CA ILE A 236 -14.21 -20.39 -6.19
C ILE A 236 -14.95 -19.59 -5.13
N ILE A 237 -16.23 -19.28 -5.34
CA ILE A 237 -17.04 -18.57 -4.35
C ILE A 237 -17.22 -19.39 -3.09
N GLN A 238 -17.44 -20.70 -3.20
CA GLN A 238 -17.47 -21.58 -2.05
C GLN A 238 -16.16 -21.53 -1.25
N HIS A 239 -15.00 -21.64 -1.92
CA HIS A 239 -13.69 -21.50 -1.25
C HIS A 239 -13.52 -20.13 -0.59
N MET A 240 -13.98 -19.05 -1.24
CA MET A 240 -13.94 -17.72 -0.64
C MET A 240 -14.83 -17.62 0.58
N GLU A 241 -16.03 -18.20 0.58
CA GLU A 241 -16.96 -18.13 1.70
C GLU A 241 -16.50 -18.93 2.92
N ASP A 242 -15.92 -20.12 2.70
CA ASP A 242 -15.35 -20.98 3.74
C ASP A 242 -14.29 -20.21 4.56
N ASP A 243 -13.57 -19.29 3.91
CA ASP A 243 -12.46 -18.51 4.46
C ASP A 243 -12.57 -17.01 4.13
N SER A 244 -13.77 -16.43 4.28
CA SER A 244 -14.10 -15.07 3.82
C SER A 244 -13.20 -13.95 4.32
N GLN A 245 -12.61 -14.12 5.50
CA GLN A 245 -11.73 -13.12 6.14
C GLN A 245 -10.32 -13.07 5.55
N ILE A 246 -9.94 -14.10 4.80
CA ILE A 246 -8.56 -14.31 4.33
C ILE A 246 -8.50 -14.54 2.82
N SER A 247 -9.65 -14.54 2.14
CA SER A 247 -9.78 -14.85 0.72
C SER A 247 -9.89 -13.59 -0.12
N SER A 248 -9.18 -13.57 -1.24
CA SER A 248 -9.27 -12.50 -2.25
C SER A 248 -9.09 -13.05 -3.64
N ILE A 249 -9.74 -12.43 -4.63
CA ILE A 249 -9.48 -12.65 -6.05
C ILE A 249 -8.61 -11.52 -6.56
N GLY A 250 -7.47 -11.87 -7.16
CA GLY A 250 -6.61 -10.97 -7.90
C GLY A 250 -6.68 -11.23 -9.40
N PHE A 251 -6.41 -10.18 -10.17
CA PHE A 251 -6.37 -10.21 -11.62
C PHE A 251 -4.91 -10.22 -12.09
N ARG A 252 -4.52 -11.22 -12.89
CA ARG A 252 -3.13 -11.32 -13.37
C ARG A 252 -2.87 -10.27 -14.42
N GLN A 253 -1.89 -9.41 -14.14
CA GLN A 253 -1.44 -8.41 -15.10
C GLN A 253 -0.90 -9.10 -16.36
N GLY A 254 -0.97 -8.43 -17.52
CA GLY A 254 -0.56 -9.02 -18.81
C GLY A 254 -1.55 -10.02 -19.41
N LEU A 255 -2.33 -10.73 -18.59
CA LEU A 255 -3.43 -11.60 -19.02
C LEU A 255 -4.80 -10.90 -18.95
N VAL A 256 -4.95 -9.96 -18.03
CA VAL A 256 -6.10 -9.07 -17.91
C VAL A 256 -5.60 -7.64 -18.00
N THR A 257 -6.05 -6.89 -19.00
CA THR A 257 -5.83 -5.44 -19.11
C THR A 257 -6.73 -4.67 -18.14
N ALA A 258 -6.43 -3.40 -17.86
CA ALA A 258 -7.29 -2.58 -17.00
C ALA A 258 -8.71 -2.40 -17.58
N GLU A 259 -8.84 -2.33 -18.90
CA GLU A 259 -10.13 -2.29 -19.59
C GLU A 259 -10.91 -3.60 -19.45
N GLU A 260 -10.23 -4.75 -19.61
CA GLU A 260 -10.87 -6.04 -19.39
C GLU A 260 -11.29 -6.20 -17.93
N GLU A 261 -10.44 -5.82 -16.97
CA GLU A 261 -10.77 -5.85 -15.54
C GLU A 261 -12.04 -5.03 -15.25
N TYR A 262 -12.15 -3.84 -15.85
CA TYR A 262 -13.32 -2.97 -15.71
C TYR A 262 -14.59 -3.67 -16.20
N GLN A 263 -14.55 -4.26 -17.40
CA GLN A 263 -15.71 -4.94 -17.97
C GLN A 263 -16.04 -6.24 -17.24
N ILE A 264 -15.03 -6.98 -16.78
CA ILE A 264 -15.19 -8.20 -16.00
C ILE A 264 -15.88 -7.87 -14.68
N LEU A 265 -15.43 -6.85 -13.96
CA LEU A 265 -16.05 -6.44 -12.71
C LEU A 265 -17.51 -6.03 -12.90
N ARG A 266 -17.82 -5.23 -13.93
CA ARG A 266 -19.21 -4.88 -14.26
C ARG A 266 -20.05 -6.12 -14.55
N HIS A 267 -19.53 -7.04 -15.36
CA HIS A 267 -20.22 -8.28 -15.73
C HIS A 267 -20.43 -9.21 -14.53
N TRP A 268 -19.40 -9.45 -13.74
CA TRP A 268 -19.43 -10.29 -12.53
C TRP A 268 -20.44 -9.81 -11.51
N PHE A 269 -20.58 -8.49 -11.41
CA PHE A 269 -21.56 -7.80 -10.58
C PHE A 269 -22.77 -7.35 -11.42
N THR A 270 -23.26 -8.21 -12.30
CA THR A 270 -24.58 -8.07 -12.93
C THR A 270 -25.46 -9.23 -12.49
N PRO A 271 -26.75 -8.99 -12.17
CA PRO A 271 -27.67 -10.08 -11.91
C PRO A 271 -27.83 -10.98 -13.14
N VAL A 272 -27.96 -12.27 -12.91
CA VAL A 272 -27.98 -13.28 -13.98
C VAL A 272 -29.14 -13.02 -14.93
N GLY A 273 -28.82 -12.91 -16.22
CA GLY A 273 -29.81 -12.66 -17.28
C GLY A 273 -30.16 -11.18 -17.49
N GLU A 274 -29.57 -10.26 -16.72
CA GLU A 274 -29.72 -8.82 -16.92
C GLU A 274 -28.62 -8.23 -17.82
N LYS A 275 -28.87 -7.00 -18.30
CA LYS A 275 -27.84 -6.20 -18.97
C LYS A 275 -26.73 -5.85 -17.97
N THR A 276 -25.50 -5.77 -18.46
CA THR A 276 -24.33 -5.31 -17.68
C THR A 276 -24.66 -4.07 -16.86
N VAL A 277 -24.21 -4.04 -15.60
CA VAL A 277 -24.55 -2.99 -14.65
C VAL A 277 -23.99 -1.65 -15.13
N ASP A 278 -24.80 -0.61 -15.01
CA ASP A 278 -24.40 0.75 -15.33
C ASP A 278 -23.64 1.34 -14.13
N ILE A 279 -22.40 1.75 -14.36
CA ILE A 279 -21.61 2.46 -13.37
C ILE A 279 -21.89 3.94 -13.53
N VAL A 280 -22.30 4.58 -12.44
CA VAL A 280 -22.76 5.97 -12.43
C VAL A 280 -21.98 6.75 -11.38
N THR A 281 -21.56 7.95 -11.75
CA THR A 281 -20.81 8.87 -10.87
C THR A 281 -21.71 9.46 -9.77
N SER A 282 -21.12 9.69 -8.59
CA SER A 282 -21.82 10.33 -7.48
C SER A 282 -22.02 11.83 -7.71
N GLU A 283 -22.96 12.43 -6.98
CA GLU A 283 -23.25 13.87 -7.06
C GLU A 283 -22.01 14.75 -6.77
N ASP A 284 -21.12 14.27 -5.89
CA ASP A 284 -19.90 14.97 -5.51
C ASP A 284 -18.88 15.15 -6.66
N TYR A 285 -19.00 14.37 -7.74
CA TYR A 285 -17.98 14.19 -8.78
C TYR A 285 -18.54 14.17 -10.21
N ASN A 286 -19.57 14.99 -10.47
CA ASN A 286 -20.38 15.11 -11.69
C ASN A 286 -21.63 14.23 -11.65
N GLU A 287 -22.76 14.80 -11.22
CA GLU A 287 -24.05 14.11 -11.08
C GLU A 287 -24.41 13.23 -12.29
N ASN A 288 -24.61 11.93 -12.03
CA ASN A 288 -25.32 10.99 -12.91
C ASN A 288 -24.71 10.75 -14.30
N LYS A 289 -23.38 10.88 -14.46
CA LYS A 289 -22.69 10.44 -15.68
C LYS A 289 -22.53 8.92 -15.65
N THR A 290 -23.07 8.24 -16.66
CA THR A 290 -22.81 6.81 -16.86
C THR A 290 -21.43 6.59 -17.46
N LEU A 291 -20.69 5.62 -16.92
CA LEU A 291 -19.36 5.21 -17.35
C LEU A 291 -19.48 3.86 -18.08
N ASP A 292 -19.95 3.85 -19.32
CA ASP A 292 -20.22 2.60 -20.05
C ASP A 292 -18.93 1.88 -20.50
N THR A 293 -17.85 2.63 -20.69
CA THR A 293 -16.57 2.12 -21.14
C THR A 293 -15.46 2.45 -20.16
N TYR A 294 -14.35 1.70 -20.25
CA TYR A 294 -13.14 2.04 -19.49
C TYR A 294 -12.60 3.42 -19.87
N LYS A 295 -12.77 3.82 -21.13
CA LYS A 295 -12.42 5.17 -21.58
C LYS A 295 -13.22 6.25 -20.85
N ASP A 296 -14.53 6.07 -20.70
CA ASP A 296 -15.39 7.01 -19.96
C ASP A 296 -14.93 7.13 -18.50
N TYR A 297 -14.61 6.00 -17.87
CA TYR A 297 -14.03 5.96 -16.54
C TYR A 297 -12.70 6.73 -16.44
N MET A 298 -11.76 6.49 -17.36
CA MET A 298 -10.46 7.18 -17.36
C MET A 298 -10.59 8.69 -17.62
N GLU A 299 -11.53 9.11 -18.47
CA GLU A 299 -11.82 10.53 -18.67
C GLU A 299 -12.40 11.16 -17.41
N TRP A 300 -13.34 10.48 -16.76
CA TRP A 300 -13.91 10.92 -15.49
C TRP A 300 -12.87 11.00 -14.36
N GLN A 301 -11.97 10.03 -14.22
CA GLN A 301 -10.90 10.10 -13.21
C GLN A 301 -10.04 11.35 -13.36
N LYS A 302 -9.70 11.74 -14.60
CA LYS A 302 -8.96 12.99 -14.87
C LYS A 302 -9.74 14.23 -14.46
N GLU A 303 -11.07 14.22 -14.58
CA GLU A 303 -11.95 15.29 -14.09
C GLU A 303 -11.94 15.34 -12.56
N VAL A 304 -12.07 14.18 -11.89
CA VAL A 304 -12.03 14.06 -10.43
C VAL A 304 -10.72 14.59 -9.86
N SER A 305 -9.57 14.22 -10.44
CA SER A 305 -8.26 14.72 -9.98
C SER A 305 -8.20 16.25 -10.03
N LYS A 306 -8.73 16.89 -11.09
CA LYS A 306 -8.80 18.36 -11.20
C LYS A 306 -9.69 18.97 -10.13
N ILE A 307 -10.86 18.37 -9.87
CA ILE A 307 -11.78 18.84 -8.83
C ILE A 307 -11.11 18.76 -7.45
N GLN A 308 -10.43 17.66 -7.15
CA GLN A 308 -9.73 17.47 -5.88
C GLN A 308 -8.58 18.46 -5.71
N GLU A 309 -7.78 18.70 -6.75
CA GLU A 309 -6.73 19.73 -6.72
C GLU A 309 -7.29 21.13 -6.47
N GLN A 310 -8.40 21.49 -7.10
CA GLN A 310 -9.05 22.77 -6.89
C GLN A 310 -9.55 22.89 -5.45
N ARG A 311 -10.26 21.88 -4.92
CA ARG A 311 -10.73 21.85 -3.53
C ARG A 311 -9.58 21.98 -2.54
N LYS A 312 -8.43 21.32 -2.81
CA LYS A 312 -7.23 21.43 -2.00
C LYS A 312 -6.69 22.87 -1.95
N LYS A 313 -6.54 23.52 -3.12
CA LYS A 313 -6.11 24.93 -3.21
C LYS A 313 -7.06 25.87 -2.48
N GLU A 314 -8.37 25.66 -2.60
CA GLU A 314 -9.37 26.46 -1.89
C GLU A 314 -9.29 26.31 -0.36
N MET A 315 -9.02 25.09 0.13
CA MET A 315 -8.81 24.83 1.57
C MET A 315 -7.52 25.49 2.08
N GLU A 316 -6.42 25.39 1.33
CA GLU A 316 -5.14 26.04 1.68
C GLU A 316 -5.31 27.56 1.78
N ASN A 317 -5.96 28.18 0.78
CA ASN A 317 -6.25 29.61 0.78
C ASN A 317 -7.15 30.04 1.95
N LYS A 318 -8.18 29.25 2.31
CA LYS A 318 -9.05 29.52 3.46
C LYS A 318 -8.30 29.42 4.80
N ASN A 319 -7.31 28.53 4.89
CA ASN A 319 -6.50 28.36 6.10
C ASN A 319 -5.48 29.50 6.24
N GLU A 320 -4.91 30.00 5.15
CA GLU A 320 -4.05 31.19 5.16
C GLU A 320 -4.82 32.45 5.56
N GLN A 321 -6.07 32.60 5.11
CA GLN A 321 -6.93 33.74 5.49
C GLN A 321 -7.39 33.71 6.95
N LYS A 322 -7.46 32.54 7.59
CA LYS A 322 -7.82 32.41 9.02
C LYS A 322 -6.65 32.62 9.97
N ASN A 323 -5.41 32.57 9.47
CA ASN A 323 -4.18 32.71 10.25
C ASN A 323 -3.53 34.10 10.12
N ASN A 324 -4.16 35.03 9.40
CA ASN A 324 -3.79 36.45 9.27
C ASN A 324 -4.82 37.34 9.98
#